data_AF-A0A8H6LUK2-F1
#
_entry.id   AF-A0A8H6LUK2-F1
#
_cell.length_a   1.000
_cell.length_b   1.000
_cell.length_c   1.000
_cell.angle_alpha   90.00
_cell.angle_beta   90.00
_cell.angle_gamma   90.00
#
_symmetry.space_group_name_H-M   'P 1'
#
loop_
_entity.id
_entity.type
_entity.pdbx_description
1 polymer ?
#
loop_
_entity_poly.entity_id
_entity_poly.type
_entity_poly.pdbx_seq_one_letter_code
_entity_poly.pdbx_strand_id
1 'polypeptide(L)'
;MSVQKHRRLIQSRVQELESETLALKTLHNTLSPINSLPPEILSTILRLVQTAIQKEENEILSWIRLTHVCQHWRAVSLSCASLWSHISFENPLFTNMMLSRSNNAPLKVHFDVPSPRKKPLAYHALQEVLQ
;
A
#
# COMPACT_ATOMS: atom_id res chain seq x y z
N MET A 1 3.66 -17.41 -41.20
CA MET A 1 3.61 -15.94 -40.97
C MET A 1 2.25 -15.39 -40.51
N SER A 2 1.10 -16.03 -40.82
CA SER A 2 -0.24 -15.51 -40.45
C SER A 2 -0.54 -15.47 -38.93
N VAL A 3 -0.12 -16.48 -38.17
CA VAL A 3 -0.47 -16.60 -36.72
C VAL A 3 0.17 -15.50 -35.86
N GLN A 4 1.41 -15.11 -36.15
CA GLN A 4 2.09 -14.04 -35.41
C GLN A 4 1.43 -12.68 -35.64
N LYS A 5 0.94 -12.41 -36.86
CA LYS A 5 0.22 -11.18 -37.18
C LYS A 5 -1.10 -11.09 -36.40
N HIS A 6 -1.86 -12.20 -36.34
CA HIS A 6 -3.10 -12.27 -35.56
C HIS A 6 -2.86 -12.08 -34.06
N ARG A 7 -1.81 -12.69 -33.49
CA ARG A 7 -1.47 -12.48 -32.06
C ARG A 7 -1.16 -11.02 -31.74
N ARG A 8 -0.38 -10.35 -32.59
CA ARG A 8 -0.07 -8.92 -32.42
C ARG A 8 -1.32 -8.05 -32.50
N LEU A 9 -2.21 -8.35 -33.44
CA LEU A 9 -3.48 -7.62 -33.58
C LEU A 9 -4.34 -7.78 -32.31
N ILE A 10 -4.48 -9.00 -31.80
CA ILE A 10 -5.23 -9.28 -30.56
C ILE A 10 -4.59 -8.54 -29.38
N GLN A 11 -3.27 -8.64 -29.21
CA GLN A 11 -2.55 -7.95 -28.12
C GLN A 11 -2.75 -6.43 -28.17
N SER A 12 -2.65 -5.84 -29.37
CA SER A 12 -2.90 -4.41 -29.55
C SER A 12 -4.32 -4.03 -29.14
N ARG A 13 -5.33 -4.82 -29.52
CA ARG A 13 -6.72 -4.53 -29.17
C ARG A 13 -7.01 -4.72 -27.68
N VAL A 14 -6.40 -5.74 -27.05
CA VAL A 14 -6.48 -5.95 -25.60
C VAL A 14 -5.90 -4.73 -24.87
N GLN A 15 -4.70 -4.29 -25.26
CA GLN A 15 -4.05 -3.13 -24.64
C GLN A 15 -4.88 -1.85 -24.80
N GLU A 16 -5.48 -1.63 -25.98
CA GLU A 16 -6.35 -0.49 -26.23
C GLU A 16 -7.59 -0.51 -25.33
N LEU A 17 -8.30 -1.66 -25.25
CA LEU A 17 -9.47 -1.83 -24.39
C LEU A 17 -9.15 -1.69 -22.91
N GLU A 18 -7.99 -2.19 -22.47
CA GLU A 18 -7.51 -2.02 -21.10
C GLU A 18 -7.25 -0.55 -20.78
N SER A 19 -6.66 0.20 -21.72
CA SER A 19 -6.42 1.64 -21.55
C SER A 19 -7.73 2.44 -21.45
N GLU A 20 -8.73 2.09 -22.26
CA GLU A 20 -10.04 2.72 -22.23
C GLU A 20 -10.78 2.38 -20.92
N THR A 21 -10.74 1.11 -20.51
CA THR A 21 -11.29 0.67 -19.21
C THR A 21 -10.65 1.42 -18.05
N LEU A 22 -9.33 1.61 -18.09
CA LEU A 22 -8.61 2.36 -17.07
C LEU A 22 -9.04 3.83 -17.05
N ALA A 23 -9.15 4.48 -18.22
CA ALA A 23 -9.58 5.86 -18.33
C ALA A 23 -11.00 6.06 -17.77
N LEU A 24 -11.94 5.18 -18.12
CA LEU A 24 -13.31 5.21 -17.61
C LEU A 24 -13.38 5.00 -16.09
N LYS A 25 -12.59 4.06 -15.55
CA LYS A 25 -12.49 3.85 -14.10
C LYS A 25 -11.92 5.08 -13.40
N THR A 26 -10.90 5.72 -13.97
CA THR A 26 -10.32 6.95 -13.42
C THR A 26 -11.36 8.07 -13.42
N LEU A 27 -12.08 8.29 -14.52
CA LEU A 27 -13.15 9.28 -14.59
C LEU A 27 -14.25 8.98 -13.57
N HIS A 28 -14.70 7.73 -13.48
CA HIS A 28 -15.71 7.33 -12.49
C HIS A 28 -15.26 7.62 -11.06
N ASN A 29 -13.99 7.35 -10.75
CA ASN A 29 -13.43 7.70 -9.44
C ASN A 29 -13.47 9.21 -9.20
N THR A 30 -13.16 10.06 -10.18
CA THR A 30 -13.26 11.53 -10.00
C THR A 30 -14.66 12.04 -9.72
N LEU A 31 -15.70 11.28 -10.09
CA LEU A 31 -17.09 11.62 -9.78
C LEU A 31 -17.48 11.21 -8.35
N SER A 32 -16.66 10.42 -7.65
CA SER A 32 -16.90 10.07 -6.26
C SER A 32 -16.65 11.28 -5.36
N PRO A 33 -17.59 11.67 -4.47
CA PRO A 33 -17.44 12.86 -3.64
C PRO A 33 -16.15 12.93 -2.81
N ILE A 34 -15.63 11.77 -2.39
CA ILE A 34 -14.39 11.70 -1.61
C ILE A 34 -13.13 12.03 -2.43
N ASN A 35 -13.18 11.81 -3.75
CA ASN A 35 -12.07 12.11 -4.67
C ASN A 35 -12.12 13.55 -5.19
N SER A 36 -13.21 14.27 -4.94
CA SER A 36 -13.31 15.72 -5.19
C SER A 36 -12.74 16.56 -4.06
N LEU A 37 -12.33 15.93 -2.95
CA LEU A 37 -11.69 16.62 -1.84
C LEU A 37 -10.29 17.11 -2.25
N PRO A 38 -9.86 18.28 -1.75
CA PRO A 38 -8.47 18.70 -1.90
C PRO A 38 -7.51 17.65 -1.33
N PRO A 39 -6.32 17.44 -1.94
CA PRO A 39 -5.37 16.42 -1.51
C PRO A 39 -4.94 16.58 -0.04
N GLU A 40 -4.94 17.79 0.50
CA GLU A 40 -4.63 18.08 1.91
C GLU A 40 -5.69 17.48 2.84
N ILE A 41 -6.96 17.61 2.50
CA ILE A 41 -8.08 17.05 3.28
C ILE A 41 -8.07 15.53 3.18
N LEU A 42 -7.89 15.00 1.97
CA LEU A 42 -7.79 13.54 1.77
C LEU A 42 -6.60 12.97 2.54
N SER A 43 -5.43 13.61 2.50
CA SER A 43 -4.26 13.16 3.28
C SER A 43 -4.51 13.17 4.79
N THR A 44 -5.27 14.15 5.29
CA THR A 44 -5.67 14.24 6.69
C THR A 44 -6.58 13.06 7.06
N ILE A 45 -7.57 12.75 6.22
CA ILE A 45 -8.45 11.59 6.40
C ILE A 45 -7.65 10.30 6.40
N LEU A 46 -6.77 10.10 5.41
CA LEU A 46 -5.92 8.89 5.31
C LEU A 46 -5.06 8.69 6.57
N ARG A 47 -4.52 9.77 7.15
CA ARG A 47 -3.74 9.71 8.39
C ARG A 47 -4.59 9.35 9.62
N LEU A 48 -5.83 9.85 9.68
CA LEU A 48 -6.79 9.47 10.72
C LEU A 48 -7.14 7.98 10.60
N VAL A 49 -7.40 7.50 9.39
CA VAL A 49 -7.69 6.07 9.13
C VAL A 49 -6.48 5.20 9.48
N GLN A 50 -5.26 5.58 9.09
CA GLN A 50 -4.04 4.88 9.50
C GLN A 50 -3.95 4.75 11.02
N THR A 51 -4.22 5.84 11.75
CA THR A 51 -4.16 5.86 13.22
C THR A 51 -5.25 4.96 13.84
N ALA A 52 -6.43 4.88 13.22
CA ALA A 52 -7.50 4.00 13.67
C ALA A 52 -7.14 2.53 13.43
N ILE A 53 -6.69 2.20 12.21
CA ILE A 53 -6.28 0.84 11.83
C ILE A 53 -5.14 0.34 12.73
N GLN A 54 -4.10 1.16 12.98
CA GLN A 54 -2.98 0.78 13.85
C GLN A 54 -3.38 0.55 15.32
N LYS A 55 -4.53 1.08 15.76
CA LYS A 55 -5.04 0.82 17.12
C LYS A 55 -5.84 -0.48 17.20
N GLU A 56 -6.56 -0.82 16.13
CA GLU A 56 -7.40 -2.02 16.06
C GLU A 56 -6.59 -3.25 15.67
N GLU A 57 -5.71 -3.09 14.69
CA GLU A 57 -4.86 -4.13 14.16
C GLU A 57 -3.43 -3.95 14.71
N ASN A 58 -2.86 -4.99 15.29
CA ASN A 58 -1.44 -5.00 15.67
C ASN A 58 -0.49 -5.09 14.45
N GLU A 59 -1.01 -4.92 13.22
CA GLU A 59 -0.24 -4.95 11.98
C GLU A 59 0.05 -3.53 11.51
N ILE A 60 1.33 -3.12 11.55
CA ILE A 60 1.76 -1.77 11.14
C ILE A 60 1.49 -1.48 9.65
N LEU A 61 1.29 -2.53 8.84
CA LEU A 61 1.26 -2.46 7.37
C LEU A 61 -0.14 -2.43 6.75
N SER A 62 -1.20 -2.66 7.51
CA SER A 62 -2.54 -2.82 6.94
C SER A 62 -3.12 -1.55 6.33
N TRP A 63 -2.69 -0.37 6.81
CA TRP A 63 -3.06 0.92 6.20
C TRP A 63 -2.59 1.06 4.74
N ILE A 64 -1.59 0.28 4.29
CA ILE A 64 -1.13 0.28 2.88
C ILE A 64 -2.29 0.00 1.93
N ARG A 65 -3.32 -0.75 2.36
CA ARG A 65 -4.53 -1.03 1.57
C ARG A 65 -5.19 0.25 1.06
N LEU A 66 -5.06 1.38 1.78
CA LEU A 66 -5.53 2.70 1.34
C LEU A 66 -4.86 3.15 0.02
N THR A 67 -3.60 2.76 -0.20
CA THR A 67 -2.86 3.06 -1.44
C THR A 67 -3.29 2.21 -2.64
N HIS A 68 -4.19 1.24 -2.44
CA HIS A 68 -4.72 0.35 -3.47
C HIS A 68 -6.17 0.67 -3.88
N VAL A 69 -6.83 1.66 -3.25
CA VAL A 69 -8.23 2.02 -3.55
C VAL A 69 -8.38 2.55 -4.98
N CYS A 70 -7.63 3.60 -5.32
CA CYS A 70 -7.57 4.16 -6.67
C CYS A 70 -6.24 4.87 -6.90
N GLN A 71 -5.97 5.25 -8.15
CA GLN A 71 -4.75 5.96 -8.52
C GLN A 71 -4.61 7.30 -7.79
N HIS A 72 -5.71 8.03 -7.55
CA HIS A 72 -5.70 9.30 -6.83
C HIS A 72 -5.29 9.12 -5.36
N TRP A 73 -5.90 8.15 -4.66
CA TRP A 73 -5.53 7.84 -3.26
C TRP A 73 -4.08 7.41 -3.14
N ARG A 74 -3.61 6.61 -4.10
CA ARG A 74 -2.19 6.24 -4.18
C ARG A 74 -1.30 7.45 -4.32
N ALA A 75 -1.61 8.36 -5.26
CA ALA A 75 -0.83 9.57 -5.49
C ALA A 75 -0.77 10.44 -4.22
N VAL A 76 -1.91 10.73 -3.60
CA VAL A 76 -2.01 11.52 -2.37
C VAL A 76 -1.29 10.85 -1.19
N SER A 77 -1.41 9.52 -1.07
CA SER A 77 -0.71 8.77 -0.02
C SER A 77 0.81 8.84 -0.20
N LEU A 78 1.29 8.71 -1.44
CA LEU A 78 2.73 8.77 -1.76
C LEU A 78 3.32 10.17 -1.55
N SER A 79 2.54 11.24 -1.77
CA SER A 79 2.99 12.61 -1.51
C SER A 79 2.93 13.01 -0.03
N CYS A 80 2.16 12.30 0.79
CA CYS A 80 2.01 12.60 2.21
C CYS A 80 3.09 11.91 3.05
N ALA A 81 4.23 12.58 3.23
CA ALA A 81 5.38 12.08 3.97
C ALA A 81 5.03 11.54 5.38
N SER A 82 4.09 12.19 6.08
CA SER A 82 3.69 11.76 7.42
C SER A 82 3.04 10.37 7.48
N LEU A 83 2.39 9.90 6.41
CA LEU A 83 1.84 8.53 6.36
C LEU A 83 2.94 7.47 6.40
N TRP A 84 4.13 7.78 5.90
CA TRP A 84 5.27 6.86 5.84
C TRP A 84 6.19 6.99 7.05
N SER A 85 5.86 7.85 8.02
CA SER A 85 6.73 8.16 9.17
C SER A 85 6.72 7.10 10.27
N HIS A 86 5.70 6.23 10.31
CA HIS A 86 5.62 5.11 11.26
C HIS A 86 6.32 3.88 10.70
N ILE A 87 7.57 3.67 11.09
CA ILE A 87 8.45 2.68 10.45
C ILE A 87 8.19 1.28 11.01
N SER A 88 7.88 0.33 10.12
CA SER A 88 7.94 -1.11 10.39
C SER A 88 9.33 -1.64 10.04
N PHE A 89 9.85 -2.54 10.87
CA PHE A 89 11.14 -3.22 10.70
C PHE A 89 10.98 -4.71 10.33
N GLU A 90 9.76 -5.17 10.04
CA GLU A 90 9.48 -6.58 9.72
C GLU A 90 10.09 -7.01 8.38
N ASN A 91 10.22 -6.08 7.42
CA ASN A 91 10.75 -6.34 6.09
C ASN A 91 11.70 -5.22 5.65
N PRO A 92 13.01 -5.47 5.45
CA PRO A 92 13.99 -4.44 5.12
C PRO A 92 13.69 -3.65 3.83
N LEU A 93 13.14 -4.30 2.80
CA LEU A 93 12.78 -3.61 1.54
C LEU A 93 11.64 -2.63 1.79
N PHE A 94 10.64 -3.05 2.57
CA PHE A 94 9.54 -2.19 2.95
C PHE A 94 9.99 -1.05 3.86
N THR A 95 10.84 -1.33 4.86
CA THR A 95 11.44 -0.32 5.73
C THR A 95 12.16 0.76 4.93
N ASN A 96 13.04 0.37 4.00
CA ASN A 96 13.76 1.31 3.13
C ASN A 96 12.79 2.15 2.29
N MET A 97 11.73 1.53 1.78
CA MET A 97 10.69 2.23 1.03
C MET A 97 9.92 3.24 1.89
N MET A 98 9.62 2.92 3.15
CA MET A 98 9.00 3.86 4.09
C MET A 98 9.94 5.03 4.41
N LEU A 99 11.19 4.75 4.76
CA LEU A 99 12.21 5.76 5.05
C LEU A 99 12.44 6.70 3.86
N SER A 100 12.47 6.16 2.64
CA SER A 100 12.60 6.98 1.44
C SER A 100 11.40 7.92 1.23
N ARG A 101 10.20 7.54 1.69
CA ARG A 101 8.96 8.31 1.49
C ARG A 101 8.59 9.19 2.67
N SER A 102 9.11 8.91 3.86
CA SER A 102 8.94 9.76 5.04
C SER A 102 9.63 11.11 4.89
N ASN A 103 10.61 11.22 3.98
CA ASN A 103 11.33 12.47 3.71
C ASN A 103 11.78 13.12 5.04
N ASN A 104 11.49 14.41 5.26
CA ASN A 104 11.82 15.12 6.50
C ASN A 104 10.72 15.04 7.59
N ALA A 105 9.75 14.14 7.47
CA ALA A 105 8.71 13.98 8.50
C ALA A 105 9.31 13.33 9.77
N PRO A 106 8.89 13.75 10.98
CA PRO A 106 9.34 13.13 12.22
C PRO A 106 9.00 11.64 12.27
N LEU A 107 10.02 10.79 12.41
CA LEU A 107 9.85 9.34 12.42
C LEU A 107 9.29 8.83 13.75
N LYS A 108 8.40 7.85 13.67
CA LYS A 108 7.89 7.07 14.80
C LYS A 108 8.35 5.63 14.65
N VAL A 109 9.08 5.16 15.63
CA VAL A 109 9.59 3.78 15.68
C VAL A 109 8.97 3.09 16.87
N HIS A 110 8.41 1.91 16.63
CA HIS A 110 7.95 1.01 17.69
C HIS A 110 9.00 -0.09 17.87
N PHE A 111 9.52 -0.20 19.08
CA PHE A 111 10.33 -1.35 19.48
C PHE A 111 9.41 -2.32 20.20
N ASP A 112 9.16 -3.47 19.58
CA ASP A 112 8.60 -4.60 20.30
C ASP A 112 9.66 -5.07 21.29
N VAL A 113 9.51 -4.70 22.56
CA VAL A 113 10.27 -5.34 23.62
C VAL A 113 9.81 -6.81 23.63
N PRO A 114 10.72 -7.79 23.49
CA PRO A 114 10.36 -9.19 23.56
C PRO A 114 9.60 -9.46 24.85
N SER A 115 8.28 -9.59 24.75
CA SER A 115 7.49 -9.98 25.91
C SER A 115 7.77 -11.45 26.16
N PRO A 116 8.20 -11.86 27.37
CA PRO A 116 8.38 -13.27 27.69
C PRO A 116 7.07 -14.08 27.57
N ARG A 117 5.92 -13.42 27.36
CA ARG A 117 4.60 -14.04 27.17
C ARG A 117 4.18 -14.19 25.71
N LYS A 118 4.82 -13.51 24.75
CA LYS A 118 4.57 -13.71 23.33
C LYS A 118 5.54 -14.77 22.83
N LYS A 119 5.08 -16.02 22.67
CA LYS A 119 5.88 -17.04 22.00
C LYS A 119 6.19 -16.55 20.58
N PRO A 120 7.45 -16.60 20.11
CA PRO A 120 7.76 -16.21 18.75
C PRO A 120 6.95 -17.06 17.78
N LEU A 121 6.42 -16.45 16.72
CA LEU A 121 5.69 -17.09 15.62
C LEU A 121 6.53 -18.11 14.81
N ALA A 122 7.68 -18.54 15.35
CA ALA A 122 8.54 -19.59 14.83
C ALA A 122 8.47 -20.89 15.66
N TYR A 123 7.38 -21.16 16.39
CA TYR A 123 7.21 -22.47 17.04
C TYR A 123 6.82 -23.58 16.04
N HIS A 124 6.32 -23.24 14.85
CA HIS A 124 5.93 -24.23 13.84
C HIS A 124 7.09 -24.73 12.96
N ALA A 125 8.25 -24.07 12.95
CA ALA A 125 9.36 -24.43 12.05
C ALA A 125 10.45 -25.30 12.71
N LEU A 126 10.41 -25.54 14.02
CA LEU A 126 11.45 -26.28 14.74
C LEU A 126 11.09 -27.73 15.11
N GLN A 127 9.92 -28.24 14.70
CA GLN A 127 9.57 -29.66 14.86
C GLN A 127 9.90 -30.55 13.66
N GLU A 128 10.30 -29.98 12.51
CA GLU A 128 10.67 -30.77 11.32
C GLU A 128 12.19 -31.04 11.19
N VAL A 129 13.03 -30.50 12.06
CA VAL A 129 14.51 -30.65 11.95
C VAL A 129 15.12 -31.52 13.06
N LEU A 130 14.30 -32.20 13.86
CA LEU A 130 14.77 -33.23 14.81
C LEU A 130 13.97 -34.53 14.63
N GLN A 131 14.10 -35.14 13.45
CA GLN A 131 14.08 -36.59 13.28
C GLN A 131 15.45 -37.05 12.79
#